data_AF-A0A653ERW1-F1
#
_entry.id   AF-A0A653ERW1-F1
#
_cell.length_a   1.000
_cell.length_b   1.000
_cell.length_c   1.000
_cell.angle_alpha   90.00
_cell.angle_beta   90.00
_cell.angle_gamma   90.00
#
_symmetry.space_group_name_H-M   'P 1'
#
loop_
_entity.id
_entity.type
_entity.pdbx_description
1 polymer ?
#
loop_
_entity_poly.entity_id
_entity_poly.type
_entity_poly.pdbx_seq_one_letter_code
_entity_poly.pdbx_strand_id
1 'polypeptide(L)'
;MATTAGMPFSMDTANHLAQTQGFMGLVDETRGNNQRLLAAADTFQTVNQGHMSQSAQVVLADVHSTAVQNNEVLNGITTGLQTSYQMTDGQEATNAANVMHAGAALGTSIYT
;
A
#
# COMPACT_ATOMS: atom_id res chain seq x y z
N MET A 1 -4.90 22.35 35.94
CA MET A 1 -5.12 21.01 35.37
C MET A 1 -4.67 21.09 33.92
N ALA A 2 -3.58 20.40 33.59
CA ALA A 2 -2.97 20.46 32.27
C ALA A 2 -3.91 19.81 31.25
N THR A 3 -4.33 20.57 30.25
CA THR A 3 -5.00 20.05 29.07
C THR A 3 -4.03 19.13 28.34
N THR A 4 -4.28 17.83 28.45
CA THR A 4 -3.73 16.80 27.57
C THR A 4 -4.22 17.08 26.16
N ALA A 5 -3.63 18.06 25.49
CA ALA A 5 -3.71 18.18 24.04
C ALA A 5 -2.86 17.04 23.47
N GLY A 6 -3.36 15.81 23.56
CA GLY A 6 -2.88 14.71 22.73
C GLY A 6 -2.99 15.20 21.30
N MET A 7 -1.84 15.35 20.63
CA MET A 7 -1.73 16.08 19.38
C MET A 7 -2.75 15.52 18.36
N PRO A 8 -3.80 16.26 17.97
CA PRO A 8 -4.85 15.74 17.09
C PRO A 8 -4.31 15.33 15.72
N PHE A 9 -3.17 15.89 15.31
CA PHE A 9 -2.47 15.55 14.07
C PHE A 9 -1.90 14.11 14.10
N SER A 10 -1.32 13.64 15.21
CA SER A 10 -0.69 12.31 15.24
C SER A 10 -1.73 11.18 15.18
N MET A 11 -2.94 11.41 15.69
CA MET A 11 -4.00 10.40 15.67
C MET A 11 -4.62 10.22 14.28
N ASP A 12 -4.79 11.32 13.53
CA ASP A 12 -5.28 11.28 12.15
C ASP A 12 -4.22 10.67 11.21
N THR A 13 -2.95 11.03 11.41
CA THR A 13 -1.82 10.43 10.69
C THR A 13 -1.67 8.94 10.96
N ALA A 14 -1.79 8.50 12.22
CA ALA A 14 -1.75 7.08 12.57
C ALA A 14 -2.88 6.28 11.90
N ASN A 15 -4.10 6.83 11.84
CA ASN A 15 -5.21 6.21 11.12
C ASN A 15 -4.96 6.15 9.61
N HIS A 16 -4.42 7.21 9.01
CA HIS A 16 -4.07 7.25 7.59
C HIS A 16 -2.99 6.21 7.24
N LEU A 17 -1.95 6.11 8.06
CA LEU A 17 -0.89 5.10 7.94
C LEU A 17 -1.46 3.68 8.05
N ALA A 18 -2.34 3.42 9.04
CA ALA A 18 -2.97 2.12 9.22
C ALA A 18 -3.86 1.71 8.03
N GLN A 19 -4.65 2.64 7.49
CA GLN A 19 -5.45 2.41 6.28
C GLN A 19 -4.58 2.13 5.06
N THR A 20 -3.50 2.90 4.89
CA THR A 20 -2.52 2.71 3.81
C THR A 20 -1.88 1.32 3.89
N GLN A 21 -1.45 0.89 5.09
CA GLN A 21 -0.91 -0.45 5.31
C GLN A 21 -1.94 -1.55 5.05
N GLY A 22 -3.18 -1.38 5.49
CA GLY A 22 -4.26 -2.33 5.20
C GLY A 22 -4.52 -2.48 3.71
N PHE A 23 -4.54 -1.36 2.98
CA PHE A 23 -4.71 -1.38 1.52
C PHE A 23 -3.50 -2.00 0.80
N MET A 24 -2.27 -1.73 1.25
CA MET A 24 -1.08 -2.43 0.76
C MET A 24 -1.19 -3.96 0.93
N GLY A 25 -1.72 -4.43 2.07
CA GLY A 25 -1.98 -5.85 2.29
C GLY A 25 -2.96 -6.46 1.29
N LEU A 26 -4.06 -5.75 0.98
CA LEU A 26 -5.02 -6.18 -0.04
C LEU A 26 -4.41 -6.22 -1.46
N VAL A 27 -3.54 -5.27 -1.77
CA VAL A 27 -2.82 -5.22 -3.05
C VAL A 27 -1.89 -6.43 -3.19
N ASP A 28 -1.15 -6.77 -2.14
CA ASP A 28 -0.28 -7.95 -2.11
C ASP A 28 -1.07 -9.26 -2.21
N GLU A 29 -2.20 -9.38 -1.52
CA GLU A 29 -3.08 -10.54 -1.63
C GLU A 29 -3.64 -10.69 -3.05
N THR A 30 -4.06 -9.59 -3.67
CA THR A 30 -4.57 -9.58 -5.04
C THR A 30 -3.48 -10.00 -6.04
N ARG A 31 -2.24 -9.53 -5.86
CA ARG A 31 -1.08 -10.01 -6.64
C ARG A 31 -0.87 -11.52 -6.47
N GLY A 32 -0.93 -12.02 -5.23
CA GLY A 32 -0.82 -13.44 -4.95
C GLY A 32 -1.92 -14.25 -5.66
N ASN A 33 -3.15 -13.74 -5.69
CA ASN A 33 -4.26 -14.38 -6.40
C ASN A 33 -4.06 -14.39 -7.92
N ASN A 34 -3.55 -13.30 -8.51
CA ASN A 34 -3.21 -13.27 -9.95
C ASN A 34 -2.13 -14.30 -10.28
N GLN A 35 -1.11 -14.47 -9.43
CA GLN A 35 -0.08 -15.50 -9.63
C GLN A 35 -0.65 -16.92 -9.59
N ARG A 36 -1.56 -17.19 -8.64
CA ARG A 36 -2.26 -18.49 -8.58
C ARG A 36 -3.12 -18.72 -9.81
N LEU A 37 -3.79 -17.69 -10.30
CA LEU A 37 -4.62 -17.76 -11.50
C LEU A 37 -3.77 -18.07 -12.75
N LEU A 38 -2.61 -17.42 -12.88
CA LEU A 38 -1.64 -17.70 -13.95
C LEU A 38 -1.14 -19.15 -13.90
N ALA A 39 -0.73 -19.62 -12.72
CA ALA A 39 -0.28 -21.01 -12.55
C ALA A 39 -1.38 -22.05 -12.89
N ALA A 40 -2.63 -21.75 -12.52
CA ALA A 40 -3.78 -22.58 -12.87
C ALA A 40 -4.04 -22.59 -14.39
N ALA A 41 -3.93 -21.41 -15.04
CA ALA A 41 -4.04 -21.30 -16.48
C ALA A 41 -2.93 -22.09 -17.20
N ASP A 42 -1.67 -21.96 -16.79
CA ASP A 42 -0.55 -22.72 -17.36
C ASP A 42 -0.73 -24.23 -17.23
N THR A 43 -1.21 -24.68 -16.07
CA THR A 43 -1.53 -26.09 -15.82
C THR A 43 -2.64 -26.55 -16.76
N PHE A 44 -3.71 -25.75 -16.90
CA PHE A 44 -4.82 -26.06 -17.80
C PHE A 44 -4.36 -26.13 -19.26
N GLN A 45 -3.53 -25.19 -19.71
CA GLN A 45 -2.95 -25.20 -21.06
C GLN A 45 -2.14 -26.47 -21.31
N THR A 46 -1.30 -26.86 -20.35
CA THR A 46 -0.42 -28.01 -20.45
C THR A 46 -1.21 -29.31 -20.53
N VAL A 47 -2.23 -29.48 -19.69
CA VAL A 47 -3.08 -30.68 -19.67
C VAL A 47 -3.94 -30.79 -20.93
N ASN A 48 -4.34 -29.68 -21.53
CA ASN A 48 -5.24 -29.66 -22.69
C ASN A 48 -4.52 -29.41 -24.03
N GLN A 49 -3.20 -29.56 -24.10
CA GLN A 49 -2.46 -29.40 -25.35
C GLN A 49 -3.04 -30.28 -26.46
N GLY A 50 -3.48 -29.65 -27.56
CA GLY A 50 -4.08 -30.33 -28.72
C GLY A 50 -5.55 -30.74 -28.57
N HIS A 51 -6.13 -30.63 -27.37
CA HIS A 51 -7.53 -31.01 -27.09
C HIS A 51 -8.42 -29.82 -26.71
N MET A 52 -7.84 -28.62 -26.59
CA MET A 52 -8.54 -27.41 -26.18
C MET A 52 -9.32 -26.77 -27.33
N SER A 53 -10.62 -26.49 -27.13
CA SER A 53 -11.43 -25.76 -28.10
C SER A 53 -10.91 -24.34 -28.31
N GLN A 54 -11.18 -23.75 -29.48
CA GLN A 54 -10.81 -22.37 -29.79
C GLN A 54 -11.30 -21.38 -28.72
N SER A 55 -12.52 -21.57 -28.21
CA SER A 55 -13.09 -20.72 -27.15
C SER A 55 -12.33 -20.82 -25.83
N ALA A 56 -11.91 -22.02 -25.43
CA ALA A 56 -11.11 -22.21 -24.23
C ALA A 56 -9.72 -21.58 -24.37
N GLN A 57 -9.11 -21.64 -25.56
CA GLN A 57 -7.83 -20.96 -25.85
C GLN A 57 -7.94 -19.44 -25.70
N VAL A 58 -9.02 -18.84 -26.21
CA VAL A 58 -9.26 -17.39 -26.10
C VAL A 58 -9.45 -16.98 -24.64
N VAL A 59 -10.32 -17.69 -23.89
CA VAL A 59 -10.55 -17.38 -22.47
C VAL A 59 -9.26 -17.50 -21.66
N LEU A 60 -8.42 -18.50 -21.95
CA LEU A 60 -7.15 -18.67 -21.26
C LEU A 60 -6.18 -17.50 -21.54
N ALA A 61 -6.10 -17.07 -22.79
CA ALA A 61 -5.29 -15.92 -23.19
C ALA A 61 -5.79 -14.63 -22.52
N ASP A 62 -7.10 -14.44 -22.43
CA ASP A 62 -7.70 -13.29 -21.74
C ASP A 62 -7.41 -13.31 -20.24
N VAL A 63 -7.48 -14.47 -19.59
CA VAL A 63 -7.10 -14.64 -18.18
C VAL A 63 -5.64 -14.26 -17.97
N HIS A 64 -4.75 -14.74 -18.82
CA HIS A 64 -3.33 -14.42 -18.72
C HIS A 64 -3.06 -12.92 -18.91
N SER A 65 -3.64 -12.32 -19.96
CA SER A 65 -3.51 -10.88 -20.23
C SER A 65 -4.05 -10.03 -19.08
N THR A 66 -5.23 -10.38 -18.55
CA THR A 66 -5.86 -9.65 -17.46
C THR A 66 -5.05 -9.75 -16.17
N ALA A 67 -4.55 -10.93 -15.82
CA ALA A 67 -3.73 -11.11 -14.63
C ALA A 67 -2.40 -10.33 -14.71
N VAL A 68 -1.76 -10.27 -15.88
CA VAL A 68 -0.56 -9.46 -16.11
C VAL A 68 -0.86 -7.97 -15.96
N GLN A 69 -1.88 -7.46 -16.64
CA GLN A 69 -2.29 -6.05 -16.55
C GLN A 69 -2.66 -5.66 -15.11
N ASN A 70 -3.40 -6.52 -14.40
CA ASN A 70 -3.71 -6.29 -12.99
C ASN A 70 -2.44 -6.18 -12.15
N ASN A 71 -1.43 -7.05 -12.37
CA ASN A 71 -0.17 -6.97 -11.63
C ASN A 71 0.59 -5.67 -11.90
N GLU A 72 0.57 -5.16 -13.14
CA GLU A 72 1.19 -3.87 -13.48
C GLU A 72 0.51 -2.70 -12.73
N VAL A 73 -0.82 -2.66 -12.76
CA VAL A 73 -1.61 -1.65 -12.04
C VAL A 73 -1.35 -1.73 -10.53
N LEU A 74 -1.38 -2.94 -9.97
CA LEU A 74 -1.12 -3.17 -8.55
C LEU A 74 0.29 -2.71 -8.15
N ASN A 75 1.30 -2.92 -9.01
CA ASN A 75 2.66 -2.42 -8.75
C ASN A 75 2.75 -0.89 -8.72
N GLY A 76 2.03 -0.23 -9.63
CA GLY A 76 1.90 1.23 -9.62
C GLY A 76 1.24 1.75 -8.34
N ILE A 77 0.17 1.07 -7.91
CA ILE A 77 -0.53 1.38 -6.64
C ILE A 77 0.43 1.20 -5.46
N THR A 78 1.12 0.06 -5.34
CA THR A 78 2.09 -0.20 -4.25
C THR A 78 3.15 0.90 -4.18
N THR A 79 3.72 1.29 -5.33
CA THR A 79 4.75 2.34 -5.39
C THR A 79 4.21 3.69 -4.94
N GLY A 80 3.01 4.06 -5.38
CA GLY A 80 2.33 5.29 -4.97
C GLY A 80 2.04 5.31 -3.47
N LEU A 81 1.52 4.20 -2.92
CA LEU A 81 1.24 4.08 -1.49
C LEU A 81 2.51 4.13 -0.64
N GLN A 82 3.57 3.46 -1.04
CA GLN A 82 4.86 3.51 -0.35
C GLN A 82 5.44 4.93 -0.33
N THR A 83 5.34 5.65 -1.45
CA THR A 83 5.79 7.05 -1.54
C THR A 83 4.97 7.92 -0.60
N SER A 84 3.64 7.83 -0.63
CA SER A 84 2.76 8.58 0.26
C SER A 84 3.06 8.28 1.73
N TYR A 85 3.21 6.99 2.08
CA TYR A 85 3.56 6.54 3.43
C TYR A 85 4.85 7.21 3.93
N GLN A 86 5.92 7.17 3.12
CA GLN A 86 7.21 7.76 3.47
C GLN A 86 7.14 9.29 3.60
N MET A 87 6.38 9.95 2.73
CA MET A 87 6.19 11.40 2.81
C MET A 87 5.43 11.80 4.07
N THR A 88 4.37 11.07 4.44
CA THR A 88 3.59 11.36 5.64
C THR A 88 4.38 11.09 6.91
N ASP A 89 5.08 9.95 7.00
CA ASP A 89 5.91 9.59 8.15
C ASP A 89 7.07 10.59 8.35
N GLY A 90 7.76 10.96 7.26
CA GLY A 90 8.84 11.94 7.29
C GLY A 90 8.37 13.36 7.68
N GLN A 91 7.16 13.75 7.26
CA GLN A 91 6.55 15.02 7.66
C GLN A 91 6.19 15.02 9.15
N GLU A 92 5.68 13.91 9.69
CA GLU A 92 5.38 13.79 11.12
C GLU A 92 6.66 13.91 11.96
N ALA A 93 7.73 13.19 11.59
CA ALA A 93 9.02 13.29 12.28
C ALA A 93 9.58 14.73 12.27
N THR A 94 9.47 15.42 11.13
CA THR A 94 9.91 16.82 11.00
C THR A 94 9.09 17.76 11.88
N ASN A 95 7.76 17.61 11.87
CA ASN A 95 6.87 18.43 12.67
C ASN A 95 7.06 18.18 14.17
N ALA A 96 7.23 16.92 14.59
CA ALA A 96 7.53 16.57 15.98
C ALA A 96 8.86 17.21 16.44
N ALA A 97 9.91 17.16 15.61
CA ALA A 97 11.19 17.80 15.91
C ALA A 97 11.05 19.32 16.07
N ASN A 98 10.28 19.98 15.19
CA ASN A 98 10.02 21.42 15.27
C ASN A 98 9.25 21.81 16.53
N VAL A 99 8.25 21.02 16.92
CA VAL A 99 7.47 21.26 18.16
C VAL A 99 8.35 21.08 19.39
N MET A 100 9.20 20.05 19.45
CA MET A 100 10.15 19.87 20.55
C MET A 100 11.14 21.03 20.65
N HIS A 101 11.65 21.50 19.50
CA HIS A 101 12.57 22.64 19.46
C HIS A 101 11.90 23.94 19.92
N ALA A 102 10.68 24.22 19.45
CA ALA A 102 9.89 25.37 19.88
C ALA A 102 9.50 25.30 21.37
N GLY A 103 9.12 24.12 21.87
CA GLY A 103 8.82 23.88 23.27
C GLY A 103 10.02 24.09 24.20
N ALA A 104 11.21 23.67 23.76
CA ALA A 104 12.46 23.93 24.48
C ALA A 104 12.77 25.44 24.54
N ALA A 105 12.60 26.17 23.43
CA ALA A 105 12.83 27.61 23.39
C ALA A 105 11.90 28.39 24.35
N LEU A 106 10.63 28.00 24.44
CA LEU A 106 9.66 28.60 25.36
C LEU A 106 9.96 28.26 26.83
N GLY A 107 10.47 27.07 27.12
CA GLY A 107 10.86 26.65 28.49
C GLY A 107 12.02 27.48 29.07
N THR A 108 12.97 27.89 28.24
CA THR A 108 14.08 28.78 28.65
C THR A 108 13.66 30.21 28.94
N SER A 109 12.59 30.71 28.30
CA SER A 109 12.15 32.12 28.45
C SER A 109 11.39 32.40 29.75
N ILE A 110 10.98 31.37 30.51
CA ILE A 110 10.21 31.54 31.77
C ILE A 110 11.14 31.60 33.00
N TYR A 111 12.43 31.29 32.84
CA TYR A 111 13.45 31.27 33.91
C TYR A 111 14.50 32.39 33.81
N THR A 112 14.13 33.53 33.23
CA THR A 112 14.88 34.81 33.28
C THR A 112 13.91 35.93 33.61
#